data_AF-A0A3G6RX82-F1
#
_entry.id   AF-A0A3G6RX82-F1
#
_cell.length_a   1.000
_cell.length_b   1.000
_cell.length_c   1.000
_cell.angle_alpha   90.00
_cell.angle_beta   90.00
_cell.angle_gamma   90.00
#
_symmetry.space_group_name_H-M   'P 1'
#
loop_
_entity.id
_entity.type
_entity.pdbx_description
1 polymer ?
#
loop_
_entity_poly.entity_id
_entity_poly.type
_entity_poly.pdbx_seq_one_letter_code
_entity_poly.pdbx_strand_id
1 'polypeptide(L)'
;MLNELIQFYYKNLTLTGLIKKYFSFYFYLVIIIYLILGAGIIYLFIIKDNLWWFSLIVPLLVALMYVMKLLSYYTLLKVFPECTKNKSYDLKKLNTYFFEELEKYLKSQHLIEMEDNIISLLKEKSQSLKIPFIFISGIFSVLSLSVFNSLCQKLYDISEKNLKEILLTTILLFMIIALVIPILYYVRDFYFSYYTQYTKINNLINMLEEHKLKKNRESIKNKNYPIIN
;
A
#
# COMPACT_ATOMS: atom_id res chain seq x y z
N MET A 1 -0.03 22.38 13.35
CA MET A 1 1.33 22.08 12.84
C MET A 1 1.58 20.59 12.56
N LEU A 2 1.91 19.74 13.55
CA LEU A 2 2.32 18.34 13.29
C LEU A 2 1.25 17.51 12.55
N ASN A 3 -0.01 17.61 13.00
CA ASN A 3 -1.12 16.91 12.36
C ASN A 3 -1.41 17.43 10.94
N GLU A 4 -1.19 18.72 10.68
CA GLU A 4 -1.37 19.31 9.34
C GLU A 4 -0.30 18.81 8.38
N LEU A 5 0.97 18.73 8.82
CA LEU A 5 2.05 18.12 8.03
C LEU A 5 1.75 16.65 7.71
N ILE A 6 1.27 15.89 8.69
CA ILE A 6 0.86 14.48 8.49
C ILE A 6 -0.28 14.39 7.47
N GLN A 7 -1.31 15.25 7.59
CA GLN A 7 -2.42 15.28 6.63
C GLN A 7 -1.98 15.71 5.23
N PHE A 8 -1.09 16.70 5.14
CA PHE A 8 -0.51 17.14 3.87
C PHE A 8 0.25 16.01 3.19
N TYR A 9 1.13 15.32 3.93
CA TYR A 9 1.84 14.14 3.44
C TYR A 9 0.86 13.07 2.94
N TYR A 10 -0.20 12.77 3.71
CA TYR A 10 -1.19 11.77 3.32
C TYR A 10 -1.95 12.14 2.06
N LYS A 11 -2.25 13.41 1.84
CA LYS A 11 -3.09 13.86 0.71
C LYS A 11 -2.29 14.09 -0.56
N ASN A 12 -1.05 14.57 -0.47
CA ASN A 12 -0.30 15.07 -1.62
C ASN A 12 1.01 14.32 -1.90
N LEU A 13 1.63 13.70 -0.89
CA LEU A 13 2.95 13.06 -1.01
C LEU A 13 2.89 11.52 -1.05
N THR A 14 1.70 10.97 -1.29
CA THR A 14 1.51 9.53 -1.47
C THR A 14 0.67 9.25 -2.69
N LEU A 15 0.98 8.18 -3.42
CA LEU A 15 0.21 7.75 -4.59
C LEU A 15 -1.27 7.51 -4.22
N THR A 16 -1.50 6.89 -3.07
CA THR A 16 -2.83 6.71 -2.47
C THR A 16 -3.56 8.03 -2.24
N GLY A 17 -2.87 9.02 -1.67
CA GLY A 17 -3.41 10.36 -1.46
C GLY A 17 -3.85 11.00 -2.77
N LEU A 18 -2.98 10.92 -3.79
CA LEU A 18 -3.28 11.42 -5.13
C LEU A 18 -4.48 10.69 -5.76
N ILE A 19 -4.53 9.35 -5.69
CA ILE A 19 -5.65 8.58 -6.23
C ILE A 19 -6.96 8.99 -5.54
N LYS A 20 -6.96 9.13 -4.21
CA LYS A 20 -8.14 9.61 -3.47
C LYS A 20 -8.51 11.05 -3.84
N LYS A 21 -7.54 11.91 -4.12
CA LYS A 21 -7.78 13.31 -4.50
C LYS A 21 -8.47 13.43 -5.85
N TYR A 22 -8.10 12.60 -6.83
CA TYR A 22 -8.59 12.71 -8.21
C TYR A 22 -9.63 11.66 -8.63
N PHE A 23 -9.66 10.51 -7.97
CA PHE A 23 -10.50 9.35 -8.29
C PHE A 23 -11.10 8.68 -7.03
N SER A 24 -11.52 9.48 -6.03
CA SER A 24 -12.08 8.99 -4.75
C SER A 24 -13.19 7.96 -4.92
N PHE A 25 -14.16 8.22 -5.80
CA PHE A 25 -15.30 7.33 -6.03
C PHE A 25 -14.84 5.95 -6.49
N TYR A 26 -14.03 5.88 -7.56
CA TYR A 26 -13.50 4.62 -8.08
C TYR A 26 -12.63 3.89 -7.07
N PHE A 27 -11.82 4.64 -6.31
CA PHE A 27 -11.00 4.11 -5.25
C PHE A 27 -11.84 3.37 -4.19
N TYR A 28 -12.88 4.01 -3.65
CA TYR A 28 -13.74 3.39 -2.65
C TYR A 28 -14.59 2.26 -3.23
N LEU A 29 -15.04 2.39 -4.48
CA LEU A 29 -15.78 1.34 -5.18
C LEU A 29 -14.96 0.06 -5.29
N VAL A 30 -13.67 0.15 -5.65
CA VAL A 30 -12.79 -1.02 -5.71
C VAL A 30 -12.63 -1.67 -4.33
N ILE A 31 -12.47 -0.88 -3.26
CA ILE A 31 -12.39 -1.42 -1.89
C ILE A 31 -13.67 -2.16 -1.51
N ILE A 32 -14.84 -1.57 -1.78
CA ILE A 32 -16.13 -2.18 -1.45
C ILE A 32 -16.30 -3.51 -2.18
N ILE A 33 -16.00 -3.55 -3.48
CA ILE A 33 -16.06 -4.80 -4.25
C ILE A 33 -15.09 -5.84 -3.67
N TYR A 34 -13.87 -5.44 -3.30
CA TYR A 34 -12.89 -6.34 -2.69
C TYR A 34 -13.42 -6.97 -1.39
N LEU A 35 -14.07 -6.18 -0.53
CA LEU A 35 -14.68 -6.67 0.71
C LEU A 35 -15.85 -7.61 0.45
N ILE A 36 -16.74 -7.28 -0.50
CA ILE A 36 -17.88 -8.12 -0.87
C ILE A 36 -17.41 -9.48 -1.39
N LEU A 37 -16.42 -9.50 -2.29
CA LEU A 37 -15.88 -10.74 -2.83
C LEU A 37 -15.16 -11.56 -1.77
N GLY A 38 -14.40 -10.92 -0.88
CA GLY A 38 -13.75 -11.59 0.25
C GLY A 38 -14.77 -12.27 1.19
N ALA A 39 -15.83 -11.56 1.56
CA ALA A 39 -16.93 -12.13 2.34
C ALA A 39 -17.68 -13.24 1.58
N GLY A 40 -17.85 -13.08 0.27
CA GLY A 40 -18.44 -14.07 -0.62
C GLY A 40 -17.65 -15.38 -0.67
N ILE A 41 -16.32 -15.31 -0.72
CA ILE A 41 -15.46 -16.51 -0.62
C ILE A 41 -15.72 -17.24 0.69
N ILE A 42 -15.67 -16.52 1.81
CA ILE A 42 -15.88 -17.10 3.14
C ILE A 42 -17.25 -17.78 3.20
N TYR A 43 -18.31 -17.10 2.77
CA TYR A 43 -19.66 -17.66 2.81
C TYR A 43 -19.83 -18.88 1.88
N LEU A 44 -19.47 -18.75 0.61
CA LEU A 44 -19.71 -19.81 -0.38
C LEU A 44 -18.84 -21.04 -0.13
N PHE A 45 -17.61 -20.84 0.35
CA PHE A 45 -16.67 -21.93 0.59
C PHE A 45 -16.82 -22.54 1.99
N ILE A 46 -16.86 -21.71 3.04
CA ILE A 46 -16.89 -22.20 4.43
C ILE A 46 -18.30 -22.57 4.88
N ILE A 47 -19.36 -21.97 4.33
CA ILE A 47 -20.74 -22.25 4.77
C ILE A 47 -21.51 -23.13 3.77
N LYS A 48 -21.28 -23.00 2.46
CA LYS A 48 -22.06 -23.69 1.41
C LYS A 48 -21.34 -24.82 0.68
N ASP A 49 -20.10 -25.14 1.06
CA ASP A 49 -19.27 -26.20 0.47
C ASP A 49 -19.15 -26.13 -1.06
N ASN A 50 -19.30 -24.93 -1.64
CA ASN A 50 -19.38 -24.77 -3.09
C ASN A 50 -18.07 -24.26 -3.68
N LEU A 51 -17.21 -25.21 -4.03
CA LEU A 51 -15.89 -24.98 -4.65
C LEU A 51 -15.94 -24.29 -6.02
N TRP A 52 -17.03 -24.45 -6.77
CA TRP A 52 -17.12 -23.92 -8.14
C TRP A 52 -17.07 -22.40 -8.18
N TRP A 53 -17.60 -21.71 -7.16
CA TRP A 53 -17.54 -20.25 -7.11
C TRP A 53 -16.13 -19.73 -6.80
N PHE A 54 -15.30 -20.54 -6.14
CA PHE A 54 -13.94 -20.15 -5.81
C PHE A 54 -13.11 -19.91 -7.08
N SER A 55 -13.29 -20.73 -8.12
CA SER A 55 -12.59 -20.56 -9.40
C SER A 55 -12.99 -19.29 -10.16
N LEU A 56 -14.18 -18.73 -9.90
CA LEU A 56 -14.65 -17.47 -10.50
C LEU A 56 -14.19 -16.25 -9.69
N ILE A 57 -14.24 -16.33 -8.36
CA ILE A 57 -13.93 -15.17 -7.50
C ILE A 57 -12.43 -14.86 -7.48
N VAL A 58 -11.55 -15.87 -7.50
CA VAL A 58 -10.09 -15.67 -7.46
C VAL A 58 -9.59 -14.84 -8.65
N PRO A 59 -9.90 -15.15 -9.92
CA PRO A 59 -9.56 -14.30 -11.06
C PRO A 59 -10.11 -12.87 -10.94
N LEU A 60 -11.30 -12.72 -10.35
CA LEU A 60 -11.95 -11.43 -10.20
C LEU A 60 -11.24 -10.55 -9.16
N LEU A 61 -10.74 -11.14 -8.07
CA LEU A 61 -9.86 -10.46 -7.10
C LEU A 61 -8.54 -10.03 -7.75
N VAL A 62 -7.95 -10.88 -8.60
CA VAL A 62 -6.73 -10.53 -9.35
C VAL A 62 -7.02 -9.39 -10.32
N ALA A 63 -8.13 -9.42 -11.05
CA ALA A 63 -8.53 -8.35 -11.95
C ALA A 63 -8.69 -7.00 -11.23
N LEU A 64 -9.25 -6.99 -10.01
CA LEU A 64 -9.35 -5.78 -9.19
C LEU A 64 -7.98 -5.21 -8.79
N MET A 65 -6.97 -6.05 -8.57
CA MET A 65 -5.60 -5.57 -8.35
C MET A 65 -5.07 -4.81 -9.56
N TYR A 66 -5.36 -5.27 -10.79
CA TYR A 66 -5.01 -4.55 -12.01
C TYR A 66 -5.76 -3.23 -12.15
N VAL A 67 -7.03 -3.16 -11.73
CA VAL A 67 -7.81 -1.91 -11.71
C VAL A 67 -7.14 -0.86 -10.81
N MET A 68 -6.63 -1.25 -9.64
CA MET A 68 -5.90 -0.32 -8.75
C MET A 68 -4.60 0.19 -9.38
N LYS A 69 -3.89 -0.68 -10.11
CA LYS A 69 -2.69 -0.27 -10.87
C LYS A 69 -3.03 0.69 -12.00
N LEU A 70 -4.15 0.48 -12.69
CA LEU A 70 -4.65 1.39 -13.72
C LEU A 70 -5.04 2.75 -13.13
N LEU A 71 -5.77 2.77 -12.00
CA LEU A 71 -6.09 4.01 -11.29
C LEU A 71 -4.84 4.80 -10.90
N SER A 72 -3.80 4.10 -10.44
CA SER A 72 -2.50 4.69 -10.13
C SER A 72 -1.87 5.34 -11.36
N TYR A 73 -1.88 4.64 -12.50
CA TYR A 73 -1.35 5.15 -13.76
C TYR A 73 -2.13 6.38 -14.25
N TYR A 74 -3.46 6.32 -14.28
CA TYR A 74 -4.30 7.45 -14.72
C TYR A 74 -4.17 8.66 -13.79
N THR A 75 -3.98 8.43 -12.50
CA THR A 75 -3.68 9.50 -11.54
C THR A 75 -2.36 10.16 -11.90
N LEU A 76 -1.30 9.40 -12.09
CA LEU A 76 0.00 9.97 -12.46
C LEU A 76 -0.03 10.66 -13.82
N LEU A 77 -0.74 10.12 -14.81
CA LEU A 77 -0.90 10.74 -16.12
C LEU A 77 -1.57 12.12 -16.01
N LYS A 78 -2.56 12.26 -15.11
CA LYS A 78 -3.30 13.50 -14.89
C LYS A 78 -2.50 14.55 -14.14
N VAL A 79 -1.70 14.14 -13.14
CA VAL A 79 -0.99 15.09 -12.27
C VAL A 79 0.43 15.37 -12.79
N PHE A 80 1.13 14.36 -13.31
CA PHE A 80 2.52 14.44 -13.81
C PHE A 80 2.70 13.56 -15.07
N PRO A 81 2.22 14.02 -16.23
CA PRO A 81 2.34 13.24 -17.47
C PRO A 81 3.80 12.87 -17.79
N GLU A 82 4.75 13.75 -17.45
CA GLU A 82 6.20 13.55 -17.65
C GLU A 82 6.82 12.40 -16.83
N CYS A 83 6.13 11.96 -15.78
CA CYS A 83 6.50 10.80 -14.97
C CYS A 83 6.00 9.49 -15.57
N THR A 84 5.16 9.54 -16.60
CA THR A 84 4.53 8.35 -17.20
C THR A 84 5.08 8.07 -18.60
N LYS A 85 5.56 6.84 -18.83
CA LYS A 85 6.03 6.37 -20.15
C LYS A 85 5.61 4.91 -20.35
N ASN A 86 5.05 4.57 -21.51
CA ASN A 86 4.65 3.20 -21.88
C ASN A 86 3.82 2.45 -20.81
N LYS A 87 2.74 3.06 -20.28
CA LYS A 87 1.89 2.48 -19.20
C LYS A 87 2.63 2.12 -17.90
N SER A 88 3.82 2.67 -17.70
CA SER A 88 4.62 2.59 -16.48
C SER A 88 4.95 3.99 -15.97
N TYR A 89 5.41 4.10 -14.72
CA TYR A 89 5.83 5.37 -14.14
C TYR A 89 7.26 5.29 -13.62
N ASP A 90 8.00 6.38 -13.79
CA ASP A 90 9.36 6.52 -13.28
C ASP A 90 9.33 6.88 -11.80
N LEU A 91 9.72 5.92 -10.96
CA LEU A 91 9.78 6.08 -9.52
C LEU A 91 10.73 7.22 -9.10
N LYS A 92 11.82 7.44 -9.83
CA LYS A 92 12.79 8.49 -9.49
C LYS A 92 12.17 9.87 -9.67
N LYS A 93 11.51 10.10 -10.80
CA LYS A 93 10.83 11.37 -11.07
C LYS A 93 9.70 11.63 -10.09
N LEU A 94 8.91 10.61 -9.76
CA LEU A 94 7.85 10.71 -8.76
C LEU A 94 8.39 11.09 -7.38
N ASN A 95 9.50 10.46 -6.96
CA ASN A 95 10.15 10.79 -5.70
C ASN A 95 10.68 12.23 -5.70
N THR A 96 11.33 12.67 -6.78
CA THR A 96 11.78 14.06 -6.93
C THR A 96 10.62 15.03 -6.76
N TYR A 97 9.50 14.79 -7.45
CA TYR A 97 8.30 15.61 -7.31
C TYR A 97 7.82 15.67 -5.85
N PHE A 98 7.73 14.53 -5.16
CA PHE A 98 7.29 14.54 -3.76
C PHE A 98 8.26 15.29 -2.84
N PHE A 99 9.58 15.24 -3.10
CA PHE A 99 10.55 16.02 -2.34
C PHE A 99 10.37 17.52 -2.58
N GLU A 100 10.20 17.95 -3.83
CA GLU A 100 9.95 19.36 -4.16
C GLU A 100 8.66 19.88 -3.51
N GLU A 101 7.60 19.09 -3.54
CA GLU A 101 6.31 19.48 -2.98
C GLU A 101 6.35 19.51 -1.43
N LEU A 102 7.12 18.61 -0.81
CA LEU A 102 7.44 18.67 0.62
C LEU A 102 8.22 19.95 0.97
N GLU A 103 9.26 20.26 0.21
CA GLU A 103 10.09 21.46 0.43
C GLU A 103 9.26 22.74 0.32
N LYS A 104 8.42 22.86 -0.72
CA LYS A 104 7.49 24.00 -0.88
C LYS A 104 6.59 24.16 0.33
N TYR A 105 6.01 23.06 0.83
CA TYR A 105 5.16 23.10 2.00
C TYR A 105 5.93 23.56 3.25
N LEU A 106 7.10 22.99 3.51
CA LEU A 106 7.96 23.38 4.64
C LEU A 106 8.36 24.86 4.59
N LYS A 107 8.70 25.39 3.41
CA LYS A 107 8.97 26.82 3.20
C LYS A 107 7.75 27.68 3.52
N SER A 108 6.60 27.32 2.93
CA SER A 108 5.35 28.09 3.07
C SER A 108 4.84 28.17 4.51
N GLN A 109 5.14 27.15 5.33
CA GLN A 109 4.72 27.06 6.72
C GLN A 109 5.83 27.46 7.71
N HIS A 110 6.96 27.98 7.22
CA HIS A 110 8.14 28.33 8.03
C HIS A 110 8.65 27.19 8.94
N LEU A 111 8.52 25.93 8.48
CA LEU A 111 8.84 24.73 9.27
C LEU A 111 10.29 24.24 9.10
N ILE A 112 11.05 24.82 8.17
CA ILE A 112 12.42 24.40 7.86
C ILE A 112 13.33 24.47 9.09
N GLU A 113 13.21 25.53 9.88
CA GLU A 113 14.07 25.75 11.05
C GLU A 113 13.71 24.82 12.22
N MET A 114 12.48 24.29 12.22
CA MET A 114 11.98 23.37 13.23
C MET A 114 12.00 21.91 12.75
N GLU A 115 12.60 21.61 11.60
CA GLU A 115 12.57 20.28 10.98
C GLU A 115 13.08 19.18 11.94
N ASP A 116 14.13 19.46 12.71
CA ASP A 116 14.66 18.52 13.72
C ASP A 116 13.70 18.26 14.88
N ASN A 117 13.02 19.29 15.35
CA ASN A 117 11.99 19.17 16.38
C ASN A 117 10.74 18.44 15.85
N ILE A 118 10.39 18.67 14.58
CA ILE A 118 9.30 17.93 13.92
C ILE A 118 9.64 16.45 13.83
N ILE A 119 10.87 16.11 13.41
CA ILE A 119 11.33 14.72 13.32
C ILE A 119 11.29 14.05 14.69
N SER A 120 11.74 14.72 15.77
CA SER A 120 11.69 14.15 17.12
C SER A 120 10.26 13.87 17.58
N LEU A 121 9.34 14.83 17.39
CA LEU A 121 7.92 14.68 17.74
C LEU A 121 7.24 13.58 16.90
N LEU A 122 7.58 13.45 15.62
CA LEU A 122 7.10 12.36 14.78
C LEU A 122 7.63 10.99 15.26
N LYS A 123 8.90 10.92 15.69
CA LYS A 123 9.49 9.68 16.24
C LYS A 123 8.80 9.26 17.53
N GLU A 124 8.55 10.19 18.45
CA GLU A 124 7.81 9.92 19.68
C GLU A 124 6.39 9.41 19.37
N LYS A 125 5.69 10.09 18.46
CA LYS A 125 4.36 9.66 18.00
C LYS A 125 4.41 8.28 17.34
N SER A 126 5.42 8.01 16.51
CA SER A 126 5.62 6.69 15.87
C SER A 126 5.84 5.59 16.91
N GLN A 127 6.65 5.85 17.94
CA GLN A 127 6.87 4.91 19.04
C GLN A 127 5.57 4.57 19.79
N SER A 128 4.74 5.59 20.07
CA SER A 128 3.43 5.36 20.70
C SER A 128 2.49 4.47 19.87
N LEU A 129 2.60 4.53 18.54
CA LEU A 129 1.78 3.75 17.61
C LEU A 129 2.36 2.36 17.29
N LYS A 130 3.62 2.11 17.64
CA LYS A 130 4.32 0.86 17.34
C LYS A 130 3.69 -0.34 18.05
N ILE A 131 3.39 -0.21 19.34
CA ILE A 131 2.83 -1.30 20.15
C ILE A 131 1.41 -1.69 19.65
N PRO A 132 0.45 -0.75 19.50
CA PRO A 132 -0.85 -1.06 18.91
C PRO A 132 -0.75 -1.69 17.53
N PHE A 133 0.18 -1.20 16.70
CA PHE A 133 0.41 -1.75 15.37
C PHE A 133 0.86 -3.22 15.40
N ILE A 134 1.86 -3.56 16.22
CA ILE A 134 2.35 -4.94 16.37
C ILE A 134 1.23 -5.85 16.89
N PHE A 135 0.46 -5.38 17.88
CA PHE A 135 -0.62 -6.15 18.48
C PHE A 135 -1.73 -6.48 17.47
N ILE A 136 -2.22 -5.48 16.73
CA ILE A 136 -3.26 -5.68 15.70
C ILE A 136 -2.75 -6.59 14.57
N SER A 137 -1.50 -6.39 14.15
CA SER A 137 -0.87 -7.25 13.13
C SER A 137 -0.81 -8.70 13.61
N GLY A 138 -0.42 -8.91 14.87
CA GLY A 138 -0.38 -10.23 15.51
C GLY A 138 -1.75 -10.91 15.56
N ILE A 139 -2.79 -10.20 15.99
CA ILE A 139 -4.18 -10.72 15.99
C ILE A 139 -4.58 -11.14 14.58
N PHE A 140 -4.34 -10.27 13.58
CA PHE A 140 -4.71 -10.55 12.20
C PHE A 140 -3.97 -11.79 11.66
N SER A 141 -2.69 -11.93 11.96
CA SER A 141 -1.90 -13.12 11.58
C SER A 141 -2.44 -14.40 12.20
N VAL A 142 -2.78 -14.38 13.50
CA VAL A 142 -3.34 -15.55 14.20
C VAL A 142 -4.69 -15.94 13.61
N LEU A 143 -5.61 -14.99 13.43
CA LEU A 143 -6.92 -15.24 12.82
C LEU A 143 -6.80 -15.77 11.39
N SER A 144 -5.89 -15.20 10.61
CA SER A 144 -5.63 -15.64 9.22
C SER A 144 -5.14 -17.09 9.18
N LEU A 145 -4.29 -17.50 10.13
CA LEU A 145 -3.81 -18.87 10.23
C LEU A 145 -4.94 -19.85 10.57
N SER A 146 -5.83 -19.49 11.49
CA SER A 146 -7.00 -20.32 11.83
C SER A 146 -7.94 -20.50 10.64
N VAL A 147 -8.21 -19.43 9.89
CA VAL A 147 -9.00 -19.49 8.65
C VAL A 147 -8.30 -20.36 7.61
N PHE A 148 -7.00 -20.17 7.42
CA PHE A 148 -6.21 -20.99 6.48
C PHE A 148 -6.25 -22.47 6.84
N ASN A 149 -6.06 -22.81 8.11
CA ASN A 149 -6.13 -24.20 8.56
C ASN A 149 -7.51 -24.82 8.32
N SER A 150 -8.58 -24.08 8.61
CA SER A 150 -9.96 -24.51 8.32
C SER A 150 -10.19 -24.71 6.82
N LEU A 151 -9.66 -23.83 5.96
CA LEU A 151 -9.71 -24.00 4.51
C LEU A 151 -8.98 -25.27 4.08
N CYS A 152 -7.76 -25.53 4.59
CA CYS A 152 -6.99 -26.74 4.27
C CYS A 152 -7.71 -28.01 4.67
N GLN A 153 -8.26 -28.07 5.88
CA GLN A 153 -9.01 -29.24 6.36
C GLN A 153 -10.22 -29.51 5.46
N LYS A 154 -10.94 -28.46 5.08
CA LYS A 154 -12.10 -28.58 4.22
C LYS A 154 -11.77 -29.01 2.78
N LEU A 155 -10.65 -28.54 2.24
CA LEU A 155 -10.14 -29.01 0.94
C LEU A 155 -9.79 -30.50 1.00
N TYR A 156 -9.22 -30.96 2.10
CA TYR A 156 -8.89 -32.36 2.32
C TYR A 156 -10.17 -33.22 2.34
N ASP A 157 -11.17 -32.85 3.15
CA ASP A 157 -12.45 -33.57 3.26
C ASP A 157 -13.21 -33.67 1.92
N ILE A 158 -13.07 -32.67 1.04
CA ILE A 158 -13.72 -32.68 -0.28
C ILE A 158 -12.91 -33.56 -1.27
N SER A 159 -11.58 -33.57 -1.16
CA SER A 159 -10.74 -34.41 -2.02
C SER A 159 -10.99 -35.91 -1.84
N GLU A 160 -11.49 -36.35 -0.68
CA GLU A 160 -11.78 -37.78 -0.45
C GLU A 160 -13.05 -38.29 -1.16
N LYS A 161 -13.92 -37.40 -1.67
CA LYS A 161 -15.26 -37.79 -2.13
C LYS A 161 -15.34 -38.21 -3.60
N ASN A 162 -14.60 -37.57 -4.51
CA ASN A 162 -14.73 -37.84 -5.95
C ASN A 162 -13.50 -37.38 -6.77
N LEU A 163 -13.13 -38.15 -7.80
CA LEU A 163 -11.97 -37.87 -8.67
C LEU A 163 -12.06 -36.52 -9.41
N LYS A 164 -13.29 -36.08 -9.74
CA LYS A 164 -13.54 -34.74 -10.32
C LYS A 164 -13.23 -33.61 -9.32
N GLU A 165 -13.52 -33.82 -8.05
CA GLU A 165 -13.30 -32.85 -6.97
C GLU A 165 -11.81 -32.79 -6.58
N ILE A 166 -11.10 -33.92 -6.63
CA ILE A 166 -9.64 -33.98 -6.50
C ILE A 166 -8.97 -33.13 -7.59
N LEU A 167 -9.38 -33.32 -8.85
CA LEU A 167 -8.77 -32.65 -9.99
C LEU A 167 -9.02 -31.13 -9.95
N LEU A 168 -10.24 -30.71 -9.59
CA LEU A 168 -10.59 -29.31 -9.36
C LEU A 168 -9.78 -28.70 -8.21
N THR A 169 -9.68 -29.40 -7.08
CA THR A 169 -8.94 -28.96 -5.89
C THR A 169 -7.45 -28.77 -6.19
N THR A 170 -6.85 -29.71 -6.92
CA THR A 170 -5.44 -29.66 -7.33
C THR A 170 -5.15 -28.45 -8.23
N ILE A 171 -6.01 -28.19 -9.21
CA ILE A 171 -5.90 -27.03 -10.11
C ILE A 171 -6.01 -25.72 -9.30
N LEU A 172 -6.97 -25.63 -8.38
CA LEU A 172 -7.16 -24.45 -7.54
C LEU A 172 -5.93 -24.20 -6.65
N LEU A 173 -5.34 -25.25 -6.08
CA LEU A 173 -4.14 -25.15 -5.25
C LEU A 173 -2.94 -24.63 -6.05
N PHE A 174 -2.74 -25.13 -7.26
CA PHE A 174 -1.72 -24.61 -8.18
C PHE A 174 -1.95 -23.14 -8.54
N MET A 175 -3.20 -22.74 -8.82
CA MET A 175 -3.52 -21.33 -9.07
C MET A 175 -3.25 -20.46 -7.84
N ILE A 176 -3.65 -20.89 -6.65
CA ILE A 176 -3.39 -20.15 -5.40
C ILE A 176 -1.88 -19.99 -5.21
N ILE A 177 -1.09 -21.07 -5.32
CA ILE A 177 0.38 -21.01 -5.15
C ILE A 177 1.01 -20.02 -6.14
N ALA A 178 0.62 -20.07 -7.41
CA ALA A 178 1.10 -19.14 -8.43
C ALA A 178 0.75 -17.68 -8.11
N LEU A 179 -0.39 -17.45 -7.45
CA LEU A 179 -0.89 -16.12 -7.10
C LEU A 179 -0.43 -15.65 -5.70
N VAL A 180 0.08 -16.53 -4.83
CA VAL A 180 0.51 -16.17 -3.47
C VAL A 180 1.59 -15.10 -3.49
N ILE A 181 2.61 -15.23 -4.35
CA ILE A 181 3.70 -14.24 -4.42
C ILE A 181 3.19 -12.84 -4.79
N PRO A 182 2.47 -12.64 -5.92
CA PRO A 182 1.94 -11.31 -6.27
C PRO A 182 0.90 -10.80 -5.27
N ILE A 183 0.09 -11.68 -4.66
CA ILE A 183 -0.84 -11.30 -3.59
C ILE A 183 -0.07 -10.84 -2.35
N LEU A 184 1.01 -11.51 -1.94
CA LEU A 184 1.81 -11.10 -0.78
C LEU A 184 2.47 -9.74 -1.00
N TYR A 185 3.04 -9.49 -2.18
CA TYR A 185 3.57 -8.16 -2.52
C TYR A 185 2.48 -7.10 -2.48
N TYR A 186 1.31 -7.41 -3.03
CA TYR A 186 0.19 -6.46 -3.04
C TYR A 186 -0.42 -6.24 -1.66
N VAL A 187 -0.62 -7.28 -0.86
CA VAL A 187 -1.11 -7.20 0.52
C VAL A 187 -0.10 -6.45 1.37
N ARG A 188 1.20 -6.68 1.20
CA ARG A 188 2.25 -5.87 1.83
C ARG A 188 2.07 -4.41 1.45
N ASP A 189 2.07 -4.09 0.17
CA ASP A 189 2.00 -2.71 -0.31
C ASP A 189 0.65 -2.06 0.07
N PHE A 190 -0.44 -2.82 0.13
CA PHE A 190 -1.78 -2.38 0.50
C PHE A 190 -1.92 -2.21 2.03
N TYR A 191 -1.57 -3.19 2.83
CA TYR A 191 -1.63 -3.15 4.29
C TYR A 191 -0.73 -2.03 4.85
N PHE A 192 0.52 -1.95 4.36
CA PHE A 192 1.49 -0.95 4.81
C PHE A 192 1.20 0.46 4.27
N SER A 193 0.60 0.61 3.08
CA SER A 193 0.28 1.94 2.55
C SER A 193 -1.09 2.46 2.99
N TYR A 194 -2.07 1.59 3.27
CA TYR A 194 -3.45 2.02 3.49
C TYR A 194 -3.86 2.06 4.96
N TYR A 195 -3.46 1.07 5.76
CA TYR A 195 -4.09 0.85 7.08
C TYR A 195 -3.28 1.34 8.28
N THR A 196 -1.98 1.59 8.13
CA THR A 196 -1.13 1.83 9.30
C THR A 196 -0.67 3.28 9.38
N GLN A 197 -1.24 4.04 10.33
CA GLN A 197 -0.75 5.39 10.64
C GLN A 197 0.73 5.36 11.02
N TYR A 198 1.18 4.31 11.72
CA TYR A 198 2.57 4.04 12.06
C TYR A 198 3.49 4.06 10.84
N THR A 199 3.22 3.24 9.81
CA THR A 199 4.06 3.15 8.62
C THR A 199 4.09 4.47 7.86
N LYS A 200 2.95 5.16 7.76
CA LYS A 200 2.88 6.45 7.08
C LYS A 200 3.69 7.53 7.81
N ILE A 201 3.66 7.55 9.15
CA ILE A 201 4.47 8.47 9.95
C ILE A 201 5.95 8.14 9.80
N ASN A 202 6.34 6.86 9.83
CA ASN A 202 7.73 6.46 9.57
C ASN A 202 8.21 6.83 8.16
N ASN A 203 7.37 6.68 7.15
CA ASN A 203 7.72 7.08 5.79
C ASN A 203 7.90 8.60 5.68
N LEU A 204 7.08 9.39 6.37
CA LEU A 204 7.25 10.84 6.47
C LEU A 204 8.56 11.20 7.20
N ILE A 205 8.90 10.53 8.30
CA ILE A 205 10.18 10.71 9.00
C ILE A 205 11.34 10.44 8.04
N ASN A 206 11.33 9.30 7.35
CA ASN A 206 12.38 8.95 6.39
C ASN A 206 12.50 9.99 5.27
N MET A 207 11.37 10.51 4.79
CA MET A 207 11.35 11.54 3.75
C MET A 207 11.94 12.87 4.23
N LEU A 208 11.62 13.29 5.45
CA LEU A 208 12.22 14.48 6.08
C LEU A 208 13.73 14.30 6.32
N GLU A 209 14.15 13.14 6.81
CA GLU A 209 15.57 12.82 7.01
C GLU A 209 16.34 12.81 5.68
N GLU A 210 15.79 12.19 4.63
CA GLU A 210 16.41 12.18 3.30
C GLU A 210 16.46 13.57 2.67
N HIS A 211 15.40 14.38 2.84
CA HIS A 211 15.36 15.77 2.41
C HIS A 211 16.48 16.59 3.08
N LYS A 212 16.63 16.48 4.41
CA LYS A 212 17.72 17.14 5.16
C LYS A 212 19.10 16.72 4.66
N LEU A 213 19.30 15.42 4.40
CA LEU A 213 20.57 14.90 3.88
C LEU A 213 20.90 15.45 2.49
N LYS A 214 19.90 15.58 1.60
CA LYS A 214 20.08 16.18 0.27
C LYS A 214 20.48 17.64 0.37
N LYS A 215 19.75 18.44 1.16
CA LYS A 215 20.06 19.86 1.39
C LYS A 215 21.47 20.06 1.95
N ASN A 216 21.88 19.24 2.92
CA ASN A 216 23.23 19.28 3.47
C ASN A 216 24.29 18.98 2.41
N ARG A 217 24.10 17.94 1.57
CA ARG A 217 25.02 17.61 0.48
C ARG A 217 25.13 18.74 -0.55
N GLU A 218 24.03 19.37 -0.91
CA GLU A 218 24.02 20.51 -1.83
C GLU A 218 24.74 21.73 -1.25
N SER A 219 24.52 22.03 0.04
CA SER A 219 25.27 23.10 0.72
C SER A 219 26.78 22.85 0.78
N ILE A 220 27.20 21.61 0.98
CA ILE A 220 28.62 21.21 0.99
C ILE A 220 29.21 21.34 -0.41
N LYS A 221 28.47 20.90 -1.44
CA LYS A 221 28.89 21.02 -2.84
C LYS A 221 29.07 22.48 -3.26
N ASN A 222 28.13 23.36 -2.87
CA ASN A 222 28.20 24.79 -3.16
C ASN A 222 29.32 25.52 -2.39
N LYS A 223 29.69 25.03 -1.20
CA LYS A 223 30.87 25.53 -0.46
C LYS A 223 32.20 25.10 -1.07
N ASN A 224 32.27 23.88 -1.60
CA ASN A 224 33.51 23.35 -2.18
C ASN A 224 33.73 23.77 -3.64
N TYR A 225 32.69 24.25 -4.33
CA TYR A 225 32.75 24.80 -5.68
C TYR A 225 31.91 26.07 -5.77
N PRO A 226 32.37 27.21 -5.22
CA PRO A 226 31.71 28.47 -5.48
C PRO A 226 31.80 28.74 -6.98
N ILE A 227 30.66 28.83 -7.66
CA ILE A 227 30.62 29.32 -9.04
C ILE A 227 31.03 30.79 -8.93
N ILE A 228 32.29 31.06 -9.27
CA ILE A 228 32.81 32.42 -9.43
C ILE A 228 32.19 32.91 -10.74
N ASN A 229 31.20 33.80 -10.63
CA ASN A 229 30.68 34.57 -11.76
C ASN A 229 31.73 35.56 -12.28
#